data_AF-X0T6I1-F1
#
_entry.id   AF-X0T6I1-F1
#
_cell.length_a   1.000
_cell.length_b   1.000
_cell.length_c   1.000
_cell.angle_alpha   90.00
_cell.angle_beta   90.00
_cell.angle_gamma   90.00
#
_symmetry.space_group_name_H-M   'P 1'
#
loop_
_entity.id
_entity.type
_entity.pdbx_description
1 polymer ?
#
loop_
_entity_poly.entity_id
_entity_poly.type
_entity_poly.pdbx_seq_one_letter_code
_entity_poly.pdbx_strand_id
1 'polypeptide(L)'
;TLSFEKVRKYIALAQKHGITVHLYYNIIDGQKHYVTKEFPESIVRNERGELVEAFHDCYLMNADLDLPFGKHCLEQFTKLLDTYSKAEAVFFDVYGRHYDLDFGHDDGLTMANNKPAYCVKFAFLRLMEKINPMLRERGMIFSANKPEGIETMRGIDYIMADEGLDSERVEAMSYYALFKPIIVLDGRIATRAEPVFQTCLRLGMLYNDLDPDRDLERGDQTQQQQALKALEVYAPLFDHLIGRTWVLSANALDLPEGVLGNIFRQPSEDYIVALVSDDRSIFDDLPPRKNVEVVVRVPDAKKIAKAETYSSDYKGTKQATI
;
A
#
# COMPACT_ATOMS: atom_id res chain seq x y z
N THR A 1 21.56 -18.82 -9.90
CA THR A 1 21.91 -18.67 -8.46
C THR A 1 22.05 -17.21 -8.09
N LEU A 2 21.29 -16.79 -7.08
CA LEU A 2 21.39 -15.49 -6.42
C LEU A 2 22.65 -15.46 -5.52
N SER A 3 23.30 -14.31 -5.38
CA SER A 3 24.43 -14.13 -4.45
C SER A 3 24.43 -12.71 -3.87
N PHE A 4 25.06 -12.52 -2.71
CA PHE A 4 25.17 -11.20 -2.06
C PHE A 4 25.78 -10.15 -3.00
N GLU A 5 26.82 -10.50 -3.76
CA GLU A 5 27.47 -9.58 -4.70
C GLU A 5 26.53 -9.18 -5.85
N LYS A 6 25.72 -10.12 -6.37
CA LYS A 6 24.74 -9.80 -7.42
C LYS A 6 23.69 -8.82 -6.92
N VAL A 7 23.20 -9.02 -5.70
CA VAL A 7 22.22 -8.09 -5.08
C VAL A 7 22.85 -6.70 -4.89
N ARG A 8 24.07 -6.61 -4.37
CA ARG A 8 24.78 -5.32 -4.23
C ARG A 8 25.02 -4.61 -5.55
N LYS A 9 25.40 -5.35 -6.61
CA LYS A 9 25.56 -4.78 -7.97
C LYS A 9 24.23 -4.27 -8.51
N TYR A 10 23.14 -4.98 -8.25
CA TYR A 10 21.81 -4.55 -8.66
C TYR A 10 21.37 -3.27 -7.93
N ILE A 11 21.55 -3.19 -6.61
CA ILE A 11 21.27 -1.97 -5.83
C ILE A 11 22.03 -0.77 -6.42
N ALA A 12 23.34 -0.92 -6.65
CA ALA A 12 24.15 0.15 -7.22
C ALA A 12 23.72 0.55 -8.65
N LEU A 13 23.27 -0.42 -9.45
CA LEU A 13 22.74 -0.16 -10.79
C LEU A 13 21.42 0.61 -10.71
N ALA A 14 20.48 0.18 -9.89
CA ALA A 14 19.20 0.85 -9.70
C ALA A 14 19.39 2.31 -9.26
N GLN A 15 20.28 2.56 -8.29
CA GLN A 15 20.63 3.89 -7.81
C GLN A 15 21.20 4.78 -8.92
N LYS A 16 22.04 4.24 -9.81
CA LYS A 16 22.57 4.98 -10.97
C LYS A 16 21.45 5.48 -11.90
N HIS A 17 20.30 4.83 -11.88
CA HIS A 17 19.12 5.18 -12.67
C HIS A 17 18.04 5.91 -11.84
N GLY A 18 18.33 6.32 -10.60
CA GLY A 18 17.37 7.01 -9.74
C GLY A 18 16.25 6.11 -9.21
N ILE A 19 16.47 4.79 -9.17
CA ILE A 19 15.49 3.80 -8.69
C ILE A 19 15.87 3.37 -7.27
N THR A 20 14.98 3.60 -6.32
CA THR A 20 15.09 3.12 -4.94
C THR A 20 14.80 1.62 -4.87
N VAL A 21 15.69 0.85 -4.25
CA VAL A 21 15.49 -0.59 -4.01
C VAL A 21 15.03 -0.81 -2.58
N HIS A 22 13.90 -1.51 -2.44
CA HIS A 22 13.36 -1.93 -1.15
C HIS A 22 13.84 -3.34 -0.79
N LEU A 23 14.39 -3.51 0.40
CA LEU A 23 14.66 -4.84 0.95
C LEU A 23 13.36 -5.42 1.52
N TYR A 24 12.92 -6.54 0.97
CA TYR A 24 11.75 -7.27 1.47
C TYR A 24 12.06 -7.93 2.82
N TYR A 25 11.11 -7.85 3.75
CA TYR A 25 11.20 -8.51 5.04
C TYR A 25 9.82 -8.98 5.56
N ASN A 26 9.79 -10.12 6.23
CA ASN A 26 8.60 -10.72 6.83
C ASN A 26 9.00 -11.38 8.16
N ILE A 27 8.15 -11.28 9.18
CA ILE A 27 8.41 -11.76 10.54
C ILE A 27 7.36 -12.73 11.05
N ILE A 28 6.44 -13.21 10.23
CA ILE A 28 5.34 -14.07 10.68
C ILE A 28 5.34 -15.43 9.99
N ASP A 29 5.88 -15.53 8.78
CA ASP A 29 5.89 -16.77 8.01
C ASP A 29 7.18 -17.56 8.29
N GLY A 30 7.06 -18.63 9.06
CA GLY A 30 8.16 -19.53 9.39
C GLY A 30 8.10 -20.84 8.60
N GLN A 31 9.07 -21.10 7.71
CA GLN A 31 9.12 -22.36 6.95
C GLN A 31 9.11 -23.57 7.89
N LYS A 32 8.13 -24.48 7.72
CA LYS A 32 7.82 -25.53 8.71
C LYS A 32 9.03 -26.35 9.11
N HIS A 33 9.80 -26.81 8.12
CA HIS A 33 10.98 -27.67 8.34
C HIS A 33 12.08 -26.98 9.16
N TYR A 34 12.17 -25.65 9.09
CA TYR A 34 13.15 -24.87 9.82
C TYR A 34 12.62 -24.51 11.22
N VAL A 35 11.44 -23.90 11.31
CA VAL A 35 10.93 -23.37 12.58
C VAL A 35 10.50 -24.45 13.57
N THR A 36 10.05 -25.62 13.10
CA THR A 36 9.75 -26.75 13.98
C THR A 36 11.01 -27.28 14.69
N LYS A 37 12.19 -27.08 14.09
CA LYS A 37 13.46 -27.55 14.65
C LYS A 37 14.11 -26.48 15.53
N GLU A 38 14.15 -25.23 15.06
CA GLU A 38 14.92 -24.17 15.70
C GLU A 38 14.10 -23.30 16.66
N PHE A 39 12.78 -23.19 16.44
CA PHE A 39 11.90 -22.29 17.20
C PHE A 39 10.51 -22.88 17.50
N PRO A 40 10.39 -24.17 17.91
CA PRO A 40 9.08 -24.81 18.11
C PRO A 40 8.20 -24.10 19.13
N GLU A 41 8.79 -23.44 20.12
CA GLU A 41 8.12 -22.67 21.14
C GLU A 41 7.49 -21.38 20.62
N SER A 42 7.98 -20.82 19.50
CA SER A 42 7.46 -19.55 18.96
C SER A 42 6.32 -19.74 17.97
N ILE A 43 5.90 -20.98 17.70
CA ILE A 43 4.85 -21.27 16.72
C ILE A 43 3.47 -20.97 17.32
N VAL A 44 2.66 -20.20 16.60
CA VAL A 44 1.31 -19.81 17.01
C VAL A 44 0.38 -21.02 17.08
N ARG A 45 -0.48 -21.04 18.10
CA ARG A 45 -1.54 -22.04 18.24
C ARG A 45 -2.93 -21.43 18.22
N ASN A 46 -3.87 -22.11 17.57
CA ASN A 46 -5.28 -21.76 17.62
C ASN A 46 -5.90 -22.14 18.98
N GLU A 47 -7.17 -21.80 19.19
CA GLU A 47 -7.89 -22.05 20.45
C GLU A 47 -7.96 -23.55 20.85
N ARG A 48 -7.80 -24.46 19.89
CA ARG A 48 -7.78 -25.93 20.12
C ARG A 48 -6.38 -26.45 20.44
N GLY A 49 -5.36 -25.58 20.44
CA GLY A 49 -3.96 -25.94 20.64
C GLY A 49 -3.25 -26.45 19.38
N GLU A 50 -3.90 -26.38 18.21
CA GLU A 50 -3.33 -26.82 16.94
C GLU A 50 -2.42 -25.73 16.36
N LEU A 51 -1.37 -26.13 15.63
CA LEU A 51 -0.47 -25.18 14.96
C LEU A 51 -1.22 -24.44 13.84
N VAL A 52 -0.96 -23.14 13.72
CA VAL A 52 -1.60 -22.31 12.69
C VAL A 52 -0.75 -22.32 11.41
N GLU A 53 -1.37 -22.79 10.34
CA GLU A 53 -0.81 -22.80 8.98
C GLU A 53 -0.74 -21.37 8.42
N ALA A 54 0.34 -21.08 7.68
CA ALA A 54 0.55 -19.79 7.03
C ALA A 54 0.94 -19.96 5.55
N PHE A 55 1.49 -18.93 4.92
CA PHE A 55 1.71 -18.91 3.47
C PHE A 55 2.75 -19.95 3.02
N HIS A 56 2.46 -20.74 1.98
CA HIS A 56 3.36 -21.71 1.33
C HIS A 56 4.28 -22.52 2.28
N ASP A 57 3.75 -23.59 2.88
CA ASP A 57 4.51 -24.49 3.76
C ASP A 57 5.22 -23.76 4.93
N CYS A 58 4.53 -22.76 5.48
CA CYS A 58 4.94 -22.07 6.69
C CYS A 58 3.95 -22.31 7.83
N TYR A 59 4.44 -22.18 9.06
CA TYR A 59 3.60 -21.91 10.21
C TYR A 59 3.59 -20.43 10.52
N LEU A 60 2.49 -19.97 11.12
CA LEU A 60 2.41 -18.64 11.69
C LEU A 60 3.26 -18.59 12.96
N MET A 61 4.08 -17.55 13.06
CA MET A 61 5.05 -17.39 14.14
C MET A 61 4.71 -16.18 15.01
N ASN A 62 4.93 -16.32 16.31
CA ASN A 62 4.91 -15.22 17.26
C ASN A 62 6.33 -14.64 17.35
N ALA A 63 6.50 -13.44 16.79
CA ALA A 63 7.78 -12.74 16.73
C ALA A 63 8.03 -11.81 17.92
N ASP A 64 7.40 -12.06 19.08
CA ASP A 64 7.68 -11.30 20.29
C ASP A 64 9.17 -11.44 20.65
N LEU A 65 9.79 -10.34 21.08
CA LEU A 65 11.20 -10.28 21.44
C LEU A 65 11.54 -11.12 22.68
N ASP A 66 10.56 -11.54 23.47
CA ASP A 66 10.76 -12.49 24.56
C ASP A 66 10.93 -13.93 24.04
N LEU A 67 10.41 -14.23 22.85
CA LEU A 67 10.51 -15.53 22.18
C LEU A 67 11.75 -15.62 21.28
N PRO A 68 12.35 -16.81 21.12
CA PRO A 68 13.58 -16.96 20.34
C PRO A 68 13.40 -16.65 18.85
N PHE A 69 12.24 -16.88 18.25
CA PHE A 69 12.00 -16.47 16.86
C PHE A 69 12.02 -14.95 16.69
N GLY A 70 11.41 -14.17 17.59
CA GLY A 70 11.45 -12.71 17.53
C GLY A 70 12.87 -12.14 17.65
N LYS A 71 13.69 -12.72 18.54
CA LYS A 71 15.13 -12.39 18.66
C LYS A 71 15.87 -12.70 17.36
N HIS A 72 15.60 -13.88 16.77
CA HIS A 72 16.17 -14.27 15.49
C HIS A 72 15.77 -13.31 14.37
N CYS A 73 14.51 -12.86 14.30
CA CYS A 73 14.07 -11.84 13.35
C CYS A 73 14.84 -10.53 13.52
N LEU A 74 14.98 -10.01 14.73
CA LEU A 74 15.73 -8.77 14.95
C LEU A 74 17.21 -8.91 14.52
N GLU A 75 17.84 -10.06 14.81
CA GLU A 75 19.20 -10.35 14.36
C GLU A 75 19.30 -10.44 12.83
N GLN A 76 18.37 -11.13 12.17
CA GLN A 76 18.32 -11.24 10.71
C GLN A 76 18.13 -9.88 10.07
N PHE A 77 17.25 -9.05 10.62
CA PHE A 77 17.01 -7.71 10.14
C PHE A 77 18.27 -6.84 10.24
N THR A 78 18.97 -6.90 11.38
CA THR A 78 20.25 -6.21 11.57
C THR A 78 21.29 -6.65 10.53
N LYS A 79 21.45 -7.97 10.36
CA LYS A 79 22.36 -8.55 9.36
C LYS A 79 21.99 -8.15 7.94
N LEU A 80 20.69 -8.06 7.62
CA LEU A 80 20.18 -7.65 6.32
C LEU A 80 20.61 -6.21 5.99
N LEU A 81 20.39 -5.27 6.92
CA LEU A 81 20.78 -3.88 6.76
C LEU A 81 22.30 -3.72 6.62
N ASP A 82 23.08 -4.43 7.42
CA ASP A 82 24.54 -4.35 7.37
C ASP A 82 25.10 -4.98 6.08
N THR A 83 24.49 -6.08 5.62
CA THR A 83 24.89 -6.78 4.38
C THR A 83 24.66 -5.93 3.14
N TYR A 84 23.57 -5.14 3.15
CA TYR A 84 23.13 -4.29 2.05
C TYR A 84 23.06 -2.83 2.48
N SER A 85 24.14 -2.32 3.06
CA SER A 85 24.24 -0.96 3.64
C SER A 85 23.99 0.19 2.67
N LYS A 86 23.92 -0.07 1.36
CA LYS A 86 23.55 0.91 0.34
C LYS A 86 22.06 0.93 0.01
N ALA A 87 21.26 -0.02 0.52
CA ALA A 87 19.83 0.03 0.31
C ALA A 87 19.25 1.26 1.01
N GLU A 88 18.31 1.92 0.34
CA GLU A 88 17.70 3.16 0.82
C GLU A 88 16.33 2.90 1.45
N ALA A 89 15.81 1.68 1.31
CA ALA A 89 14.46 1.37 1.78
C ALA A 89 14.27 -0.08 2.20
N VAL A 90 13.26 -0.29 3.03
CA VAL A 90 12.73 -1.60 3.40
C VAL A 90 11.25 -1.67 3.09
N PHE A 91 10.77 -2.87 2.80
CA PHE A 91 9.37 -3.19 2.64
C PHE A 91 9.01 -4.36 3.55
N PHE A 92 8.15 -4.11 4.53
CA PHE A 92 7.61 -5.15 5.40
C PHE A 92 6.33 -5.72 4.83
N ASP A 93 6.32 -7.02 4.62
CA ASP A 93 5.12 -7.73 4.20
C ASP A 93 4.30 -8.21 5.39
N VAL A 94 3.01 -8.38 5.14
CA VAL A 94 2.01 -8.88 6.09
C VAL A 94 2.04 -8.13 7.43
N TYR A 95 2.16 -6.81 7.36
CA TYR A 95 2.47 -5.97 8.51
C TYR A 95 1.28 -5.85 9.45
N GLY A 96 1.42 -6.45 10.62
CA GLY A 96 0.45 -6.35 11.70
C GLY A 96 -0.78 -7.24 11.55
N ARG A 97 -0.88 -8.14 10.55
CA ARG A 97 -2.06 -9.00 10.29
C ARG A 97 -2.75 -9.45 11.59
N HIS A 98 -3.98 -8.96 11.79
CA HIS A 98 -4.64 -8.81 13.11
C HIS A 98 -5.59 -9.96 13.46
N TYR A 99 -5.66 -10.99 12.62
CA TYR A 99 -6.67 -12.04 12.74
C TYR A 99 -6.26 -13.20 13.63
N ASP A 100 -5.01 -13.22 14.08
CA ASP A 100 -4.47 -14.39 14.77
C ASP A 100 -4.24 -14.07 16.25
N LEU A 101 -5.18 -14.58 17.04
CA LEU A 101 -4.94 -14.81 18.45
C LEU A 101 -4.10 -16.07 18.60
N ASP A 102 -3.02 -15.93 19.34
CA ASP A 102 -2.13 -17.03 19.65
C ASP A 102 -2.44 -17.56 21.05
N PHE A 103 -3.14 -18.69 21.11
CA PHE A 103 -3.49 -19.37 22.37
C PHE A 103 -2.34 -20.25 22.90
N GLY A 104 -1.21 -20.31 22.18
CA GLY A 104 0.02 -20.93 22.67
C GLY A 104 0.78 -20.04 23.66
N HIS A 105 0.43 -18.76 23.70
CA HIS A 105 1.11 -17.73 24.49
C HIS A 105 0.09 -16.83 25.20
N ASP A 106 0.55 -16.08 26.20
CA ASP A 106 -0.25 -15.17 27.00
C ASP A 106 0.48 -13.83 27.11
N ASP A 107 -0.15 -12.75 26.65
CA ASP A 107 0.38 -11.39 26.78
C ASP A 107 -0.07 -10.67 28.08
N GLY A 108 -0.88 -11.34 28.91
CA GLY A 108 -1.43 -10.84 30.16
C GLY A 108 -2.58 -9.84 30.01
N LEU A 109 -3.04 -9.58 28.78
CA LEU A 109 -4.07 -8.59 28.44
C LEU A 109 -5.20 -9.18 27.61
N THR A 110 -4.86 -10.05 26.66
CA THR A 110 -5.75 -10.57 25.64
C THR A 110 -6.44 -11.83 26.16
N MET A 111 -7.76 -11.82 26.08
CA MET A 111 -8.60 -12.95 26.45
C MET A 111 -9.71 -13.11 25.41
N ALA A 112 -9.86 -14.33 24.89
CA ALA A 112 -10.96 -14.69 24.01
C ALA A 112 -11.62 -15.97 24.52
N ASN A 113 -12.95 -16.02 24.54
CA ASN A 113 -13.71 -17.18 25.02
C ASN A 113 -13.29 -17.65 26.43
N ASN A 114 -12.98 -16.70 27.33
CA ASN A 114 -12.48 -16.94 28.70
C ASN A 114 -11.17 -17.74 28.78
N LYS A 115 -10.35 -17.71 27.71
CA LYS A 115 -9.00 -18.27 27.70
C LYS A 115 -7.98 -17.15 27.46
N PRO A 116 -6.86 -17.14 28.20
CA PRO A 116 -5.74 -16.28 27.86
C PRO A 116 -5.26 -16.56 26.43
N ALA A 117 -4.84 -15.51 25.75
CA ALA A 117 -4.23 -15.59 24.44
C ALA A 117 -3.20 -14.46 24.31
N TYR A 118 -2.48 -14.46 23.21
CA TYR A 118 -1.56 -13.40 22.81
C TYR A 118 -2.10 -12.73 21.55
N CYS A 119 -2.21 -11.40 21.55
CA CYS A 119 -2.50 -10.63 20.35
C CYS A 119 -1.21 -10.43 19.55
N VAL A 120 -1.05 -11.16 18.43
CA VAL A 120 0.19 -11.16 17.63
C VAL A 120 0.64 -9.75 17.17
N LYS A 121 -0.28 -8.79 17.11
CA LYS A 121 0.01 -7.37 16.86
C LYS A 121 0.97 -6.74 17.88
N PHE A 122 0.94 -7.18 19.14
CA PHE A 122 1.84 -6.66 20.17
C PHE A 122 3.30 -7.05 19.90
N ALA A 123 3.54 -8.22 19.32
CA ALA A 123 4.87 -8.64 18.91
C ALA A 123 5.43 -7.69 17.84
N PHE A 124 4.61 -7.31 16.85
CA PHE A 124 4.98 -6.31 15.84
C PHE A 124 5.35 -4.98 16.47
N LEU A 125 4.50 -4.43 17.35
CA LEU A 125 4.75 -3.13 17.98
C LEU A 125 6.08 -3.13 18.74
N ARG A 126 6.33 -4.16 19.56
CA ARG A 126 7.57 -4.31 20.33
C ARG A 126 8.80 -4.47 19.44
N LEU A 127 8.69 -5.23 18.36
CA LEU A 127 9.79 -5.38 17.41
C LEU A 127 10.08 -4.05 16.69
N MET A 128 9.03 -3.31 16.32
CA MET A 128 9.15 -2.01 15.65
C MET A 128 9.76 -0.93 16.55
N GLU A 129 9.62 -1.01 17.87
CA GLU A 129 10.35 -0.13 18.80
C GLU A 129 11.87 -0.27 18.67
N LYS A 130 12.37 -1.44 18.22
CA LYS A 130 13.79 -1.66 17.94
C LYS A 130 14.16 -1.34 16.50
N ILE A 131 13.33 -1.74 15.54
CA ILE A 131 13.60 -1.60 14.11
C ILE A 131 13.47 -0.15 13.63
N ASN A 132 12.46 0.60 14.08
CA ASN A 132 12.24 1.97 13.62
C ASN A 132 13.44 2.89 13.87
N PRO A 133 14.06 2.94 15.07
CA PRO A 133 15.27 3.73 15.28
C PRO A 133 16.41 3.36 14.32
N MET A 134 16.62 2.07 14.04
CA MET A 134 17.68 1.61 13.13
C MET A 134 17.48 2.11 11.70
N LEU A 135 16.22 2.14 11.24
CA LEU A 135 15.85 2.68 9.93
C LEU A 135 16.03 4.20 9.88
N ARG A 136 15.60 4.92 10.92
CA ARG A 136 15.70 6.38 10.99
C ARG A 136 17.15 6.86 11.07
N GLU A 137 17.99 6.19 11.84
CA GLU A 137 19.43 6.46 11.92
C GLU A 137 20.12 6.34 10.56
N ARG A 138 19.67 5.39 9.73
CA ARG A 138 20.18 5.16 8.37
C ARG A 138 19.49 6.01 7.30
N GLY A 139 18.51 6.83 7.66
CA GLY A 139 17.73 7.64 6.72
C GLY A 139 16.91 6.81 5.73
N MET A 140 16.52 5.58 6.09
CA MET A 140 15.84 4.66 5.19
C MET A 140 14.34 4.94 5.09
N ILE A 141 13.80 4.74 3.89
CA ILE A 141 12.35 4.71 3.64
C ILE A 141 11.78 3.39 4.15
N PHE A 142 10.68 3.47 4.87
CA PHE A 142 9.97 2.33 5.41
C PHE A 142 8.58 2.22 4.79
N SER A 143 8.34 1.16 4.01
CA SER A 143 6.99 0.81 3.57
C SER A 143 6.50 -0.50 4.18
N ALA A 144 5.19 -0.63 4.25
CA ALA A 144 4.55 -1.80 4.82
C ALA A 144 3.32 -2.20 4.01
N ASN A 145 3.11 -3.50 3.87
CA ASN A 145 1.91 -4.10 3.29
C ASN A 145 0.82 -4.22 4.35
N LYS A 146 -0.36 -3.66 4.08
CA LYS A 146 -1.57 -3.83 4.90
C LYS A 146 -1.42 -3.49 6.40
N PRO A 147 -0.76 -2.39 6.78
CA PRO A 147 -0.76 -1.98 8.18
C PRO A 147 -2.18 -1.65 8.64
N GLU A 148 -2.60 -2.15 9.79
CA GLU A 148 -3.88 -1.73 10.41
C GLU A 148 -3.69 -1.27 11.85
N GLY A 149 -4.50 -0.28 12.25
CA GLY A 149 -4.37 0.42 13.53
C GLY A 149 -3.39 1.58 13.46
N ILE A 150 -3.75 2.69 14.11
CA ILE A 150 -2.99 3.95 14.06
C ILE A 150 -1.62 3.80 14.74
N GLU A 151 -1.51 2.91 15.72
CA GLU A 151 -0.28 2.66 16.49
C GLU A 151 0.79 1.99 15.63
N THR A 152 0.40 0.99 14.83
CA THR A 152 1.33 0.24 13.97
C THR A 152 1.81 1.10 12.80
N MET A 153 1.03 2.10 12.39
CA MET A 153 1.38 3.08 11.37
C MET A 153 2.56 3.99 11.75
N ARG A 154 3.00 3.99 13.01
CA ARG A 154 4.12 4.81 13.47
C ARG A 154 5.41 4.38 12.78
N GLY A 155 6.10 5.35 12.18
CA GLY A 155 7.38 5.13 11.50
C GLY A 155 7.27 4.63 10.07
N ILE A 156 6.09 4.24 9.58
CA ILE A 156 5.88 3.88 8.16
C ILE A 156 5.84 5.16 7.32
N ASP A 157 6.58 5.23 6.22
CA ASP A 157 6.60 6.37 5.31
C ASP A 157 5.48 6.29 4.26
N TYR A 158 5.19 5.10 3.73
CA TYR A 158 4.05 4.88 2.83
C TYR A 158 3.49 3.45 2.92
N ILE A 159 2.23 3.30 2.51
CA ILE A 159 1.51 2.03 2.57
C ILE A 159 1.52 1.35 1.22
N MET A 160 1.70 0.04 1.19
CA MET A 160 1.28 -0.79 0.06
C MET A 160 -0.04 -1.49 0.43
N ALA A 161 -1.05 -1.33 -0.42
CA ALA A 161 -2.38 -1.91 -0.24
C ALA A 161 -2.56 -3.09 -1.21
N ASP A 162 -2.22 -4.29 -0.75
CA ASP A 162 -2.36 -5.56 -1.50
C ASP A 162 -3.81 -6.12 -1.45
N GLU A 163 -4.78 -5.23 -1.61
CA GLU A 163 -6.21 -5.50 -1.68
C GLU A 163 -6.84 -4.87 -2.92
N GLY A 164 -6.10 -4.77 -4.03
CA GLY A 164 -6.63 -4.13 -5.24
C GLY A 164 -7.97 -4.68 -5.74
N LEU A 165 -8.44 -5.84 -5.25
CA LEU A 165 -9.78 -6.41 -5.49
C LEU A 165 -10.87 -6.03 -4.47
N ASP A 166 -10.50 -5.62 -3.26
CA ASP A 166 -11.42 -5.29 -2.17
C ASP A 166 -11.48 -3.76 -2.02
N SER A 167 -12.44 -3.16 -2.72
CA SER A 167 -12.61 -1.71 -2.75
C SER A 167 -12.90 -1.12 -1.38
N GLU A 168 -13.60 -1.83 -0.50
CA GLU A 168 -13.92 -1.36 0.84
C GLU A 168 -12.65 -1.26 1.70
N ARG A 169 -11.76 -2.26 1.62
CA ARG A 169 -10.47 -2.21 2.32
C ARG A 169 -9.55 -1.12 1.78
N VAL A 170 -9.45 -0.98 0.45
CA VAL A 170 -8.64 0.07 -0.17
C VAL A 170 -9.14 1.44 0.24
N GLU A 171 -10.45 1.66 0.24
CA GLU A 171 -11.06 2.89 0.76
C GLU A 171 -10.77 3.11 2.24
N ALA A 172 -10.91 2.08 3.08
CA ALA A 172 -10.59 2.18 4.50
C ALA A 172 -9.12 2.55 4.74
N MET A 173 -8.19 2.01 3.95
CA MET A 173 -6.77 2.34 4.04
C MET A 173 -6.48 3.81 3.70
N SER A 174 -7.30 4.45 2.87
CA SER A 174 -7.15 5.89 2.59
C SER A 174 -7.19 6.76 3.85
N TYR A 175 -7.95 6.34 4.88
CA TYR A 175 -8.01 7.01 6.18
C TYR A 175 -6.77 6.77 7.05
N TYR A 176 -6.05 5.66 6.87
CA TYR A 176 -4.77 5.44 7.56
C TYR A 176 -3.63 6.27 6.95
N ALA A 177 -3.81 6.77 5.72
CA ALA A 177 -2.80 7.48 4.96
C ALA A 177 -3.21 8.91 4.59
N LEU A 178 -3.97 9.61 5.44
CA LEU A 178 -4.35 11.01 5.19
C LEU A 178 -3.17 11.93 4.84
N PHE A 179 -1.98 11.60 5.35
CA PHE A 179 -0.73 12.33 5.15
C PHE A 179 0.40 11.45 4.59
N LYS A 180 0.08 10.25 4.08
CA LYS A 180 1.07 9.29 3.57
C LYS A 180 0.66 8.81 2.19
N PRO A 181 1.62 8.50 1.29
CA PRO A 181 1.27 7.84 0.05
C PRO A 181 0.70 6.44 0.32
N ILE A 182 -0.23 6.03 -0.53
CA ILE A 182 -0.64 4.63 -0.69
C ILE A 182 -0.28 4.22 -2.10
N ILE A 183 0.33 3.06 -2.25
CA ILE A 183 0.51 2.38 -3.52
C ILE A 183 -0.43 1.18 -3.52
N VAL A 184 -1.34 1.10 -4.49
CA VAL A 184 -2.15 -0.10 -4.71
C VAL A 184 -1.24 -1.19 -5.26
N LEU A 185 -1.06 -2.25 -4.49
CA LEU A 185 -0.26 -3.41 -4.88
C LEU A 185 -1.19 -4.44 -5.51
N ASP A 186 -1.15 -4.54 -6.84
CA ASP A 186 -1.97 -5.48 -7.60
C ASP A 186 -1.09 -6.25 -8.58
N GLY A 187 -0.82 -7.53 -8.28
CA GLY A 187 -0.03 -8.41 -9.15
C GLY A 187 -0.71 -8.76 -10.47
N ARG A 188 -1.91 -8.26 -10.75
CA ARG A 188 -2.63 -8.42 -12.01
C ARG A 188 -3.24 -7.12 -12.52
N ILE A 189 -2.64 -5.97 -12.24
CA ILE A 189 -3.21 -4.67 -12.62
C ILE A 189 -3.55 -4.58 -14.11
N ALA A 190 -2.75 -5.21 -15.00
CA ALA A 190 -3.04 -5.20 -16.44
C ALA A 190 -4.41 -5.81 -16.82
N THR A 191 -4.94 -6.74 -16.01
CA THR A 191 -6.27 -7.33 -16.23
C THR A 191 -7.44 -6.35 -16.00
N ARG A 192 -7.17 -5.20 -15.38
CA ARG A 192 -8.17 -4.26 -14.88
C ARG A 192 -7.60 -2.86 -14.65
N ALA A 193 -6.74 -2.43 -15.57
CA ALA A 193 -5.93 -1.23 -15.41
C ALA A 193 -6.78 0.02 -15.16
N GLU A 194 -7.83 0.24 -15.96
CA GLU A 194 -8.68 1.42 -15.82
C GLU A 194 -9.42 1.49 -14.47
N PRO A 195 -10.16 0.45 -14.01
CA PRO A 195 -10.77 0.47 -12.68
C PRO A 195 -9.79 0.77 -11.54
N VAL A 196 -8.56 0.23 -11.61
CA VAL A 196 -7.51 0.52 -10.62
C VAL A 196 -7.05 1.98 -10.71
N PHE A 197 -6.84 2.51 -11.91
CA PHE A 197 -6.46 3.91 -12.09
C PHE A 197 -7.56 4.88 -11.64
N GLN A 198 -8.82 4.59 -11.94
CA GLN A 198 -9.95 5.37 -11.44
C GLN A 198 -10.01 5.37 -9.91
N THR A 199 -9.83 4.20 -9.29
CA THR A 199 -9.76 4.08 -7.82
C THR A 199 -8.59 4.89 -7.26
N CYS A 200 -7.41 4.77 -7.86
CA CYS A 200 -6.22 5.50 -7.44
C CYS A 200 -6.42 7.01 -7.59
N LEU A 201 -6.95 7.51 -8.71
CA LEU A 201 -7.24 8.94 -8.88
C LEU A 201 -8.24 9.44 -7.85
N ARG A 202 -9.37 8.74 -7.70
CA ARG A 202 -10.44 9.12 -6.77
C ARG A 202 -9.95 9.18 -5.33
N LEU A 203 -9.13 8.24 -4.89
CA LEU A 203 -8.60 8.18 -3.52
C LEU A 203 -7.24 8.86 -3.38
N GLY A 204 -6.74 9.41 -4.49
CA GLY A 204 -5.43 9.98 -4.73
C GLY A 204 -4.23 9.06 -4.38
N MET A 205 -4.42 7.76 -4.51
CA MET A 205 -3.37 6.75 -4.36
C MET A 205 -2.51 6.69 -5.63
N LEU A 206 -1.40 5.98 -5.53
CA LEU A 206 -0.54 5.62 -6.65
C LEU A 206 -0.83 4.17 -7.05
N TYR A 207 -0.68 3.87 -8.33
CA TYR A 207 -0.70 2.50 -8.84
C TYR A 207 0.71 1.88 -8.74
N ASN A 208 0.81 0.55 -8.67
CA ASN A 208 2.10 -0.17 -8.74
C ASN A 208 2.63 -0.23 -10.18
N ASP A 209 3.58 -1.12 -10.45
CA ASP A 209 4.03 -1.36 -11.82
C ASP A 209 2.92 -2.00 -12.67
N LEU A 210 2.72 -1.48 -13.88
CA LEU A 210 1.90 -2.11 -14.90
C LEU A 210 2.82 -2.84 -15.88
N ASP A 211 2.83 -4.17 -15.82
CA ASP A 211 3.60 -5.03 -16.71
C ASP A 211 2.69 -6.10 -17.34
N PRO A 212 2.05 -5.80 -18.49
CA PRO A 212 1.14 -6.73 -19.14
C PRO A 212 1.76 -8.07 -19.52
N ASP A 213 3.08 -8.11 -19.79
CA ASP A 213 3.76 -9.35 -20.17
C ASP A 213 3.91 -10.32 -18.98
N ARG A 214 3.98 -9.76 -17.76
CA ARG A 214 3.98 -10.51 -16.50
C ARG A 214 2.56 -10.86 -16.03
N ASP A 215 1.67 -9.90 -16.13
CA ASP A 215 0.36 -9.92 -15.46
C ASP A 215 -0.71 -10.71 -16.24
N LEU A 216 -0.53 -10.88 -17.55
CA LEU A 216 -1.49 -11.53 -18.44
C LEU A 216 -1.02 -12.93 -18.89
N GLU A 217 -1.99 -13.78 -19.21
CA GLU A 217 -1.68 -15.04 -19.90
C GLU A 217 -1.16 -14.76 -21.31
N ARG A 218 -0.21 -15.58 -21.77
CA ARG A 218 0.38 -15.44 -23.11
C ARG A 218 -0.70 -15.54 -24.19
N GLY A 219 -0.86 -14.47 -24.96
CA GLY A 219 -1.78 -14.43 -26.11
C GLY A 219 -2.94 -13.46 -25.97
N ASP A 220 -3.15 -12.85 -24.80
CA ASP A 220 -4.20 -11.84 -24.59
C ASP A 220 -3.79 -10.44 -25.09
N GLN A 221 -3.66 -10.32 -26.41
CA GLN A 221 -3.21 -9.07 -27.06
C GLN A 221 -4.22 -7.93 -26.87
N THR A 222 -5.51 -8.23 -26.79
CA THR A 222 -6.55 -7.21 -26.60
C THR A 222 -6.43 -6.58 -25.22
N GLN A 223 -6.34 -7.39 -24.16
CA GLN A 223 -6.20 -6.90 -22.80
C GLN A 223 -4.87 -6.15 -22.61
N GLN A 224 -3.79 -6.63 -23.22
CA GLN A 224 -2.50 -5.94 -23.23
C GLN A 224 -2.62 -4.53 -23.84
N GLN A 225 -3.26 -4.41 -25.01
CA GLN A 225 -3.48 -3.11 -25.66
C GLN A 225 -4.34 -2.18 -24.81
N GLN A 226 -5.39 -2.71 -24.17
CA GLN A 226 -6.24 -1.94 -23.26
C GLN A 226 -5.44 -1.45 -22.03
N ALA A 227 -4.66 -2.31 -21.39
CA ALA A 227 -3.84 -1.93 -20.24
C ALA A 227 -2.83 -0.81 -20.58
N LEU A 228 -2.13 -0.93 -21.71
CA LEU A 228 -1.20 0.09 -22.19
C LEU A 228 -1.92 1.39 -22.57
N LYS A 229 -3.11 1.29 -23.17
CA LYS A 229 -3.91 2.46 -23.52
C LYS A 229 -4.38 3.20 -22.28
N ALA A 230 -4.85 2.48 -21.27
CA ALA A 230 -5.23 3.05 -19.98
C ALA A 230 -4.03 3.76 -19.34
N LEU A 231 -2.85 3.12 -19.34
CA LEU A 231 -1.63 3.74 -18.80
C LEU A 231 -1.30 5.06 -19.53
N GLU A 232 -1.36 5.08 -20.88
CA GLU A 232 -1.08 6.29 -21.67
C GLU A 232 -1.96 7.49 -21.26
N VAL A 233 -3.26 7.25 -21.02
CA VAL A 233 -4.22 8.34 -20.78
C VAL A 233 -4.36 8.72 -19.31
N TYR A 234 -4.17 7.78 -18.39
CA TYR A 234 -4.30 8.02 -16.95
C TYR A 234 -2.98 8.45 -16.29
N ALA A 235 -1.82 7.96 -16.74
CA ALA A 235 -0.52 8.26 -16.11
C ALA A 235 -0.27 9.77 -15.89
N PRO A 236 -0.50 10.66 -16.88
CA PRO A 236 -0.27 12.10 -16.69
C PRO A 236 -1.16 12.74 -15.62
N LEU A 237 -2.31 12.15 -15.30
CA LEU A 237 -3.23 12.67 -14.29
C LEU A 237 -2.69 12.49 -12.87
N PHE A 238 -1.85 11.47 -12.64
CA PHE A 238 -1.26 11.19 -11.33
C PHE A 238 -0.20 12.23 -10.92
N ASP A 239 0.43 12.90 -11.87
CA ASP A 239 1.43 13.95 -11.58
C ASP A 239 0.83 15.09 -10.75
N HIS A 240 -0.47 15.38 -10.95
CA HIS A 240 -1.19 16.38 -10.17
C HIS A 240 -1.37 15.96 -8.70
N LEU A 241 -1.38 14.67 -8.40
CA LEU A 241 -1.62 14.16 -7.05
C LEU A 241 -0.35 14.12 -6.18
N ILE A 242 0.82 14.45 -6.74
CA ILE A 242 2.09 14.45 -6.00
C ILE A 242 2.04 15.47 -4.86
N GLY A 243 2.35 15.01 -3.64
CA GLY A 243 2.39 15.87 -2.45
C GLY A 243 1.04 16.38 -1.96
N ARG A 244 -0.07 15.88 -2.52
CA ARG A 244 -1.41 16.27 -2.11
C ARG A 244 -1.69 15.95 -0.63
N THR A 245 -2.67 16.62 -0.08
CA THR A 245 -3.31 16.27 1.21
C THR A 245 -4.82 16.25 1.06
N TRP A 246 -5.51 15.51 1.92
CA TRP A 246 -6.97 15.48 1.94
C TRP A 246 -7.58 16.80 2.43
N VAL A 247 -8.65 17.26 1.77
CA VAL A 247 -9.50 18.33 2.31
C VAL A 247 -10.58 17.70 3.18
N LEU A 248 -10.53 17.96 4.49
CA LEU A 248 -11.38 17.32 5.50
C LEU A 248 -12.56 18.19 5.96
N SER A 249 -12.88 19.25 5.21
CA SER A 249 -14.05 20.09 5.48
C SER A 249 -15.34 19.28 5.28
N ALA A 250 -16.32 19.46 6.16
CA ALA A 250 -17.63 18.85 5.99
C ALA A 250 -18.28 19.33 4.67
N ASN A 251 -18.86 18.40 3.90
CA ASN A 251 -19.54 18.66 2.62
C ASN A 251 -18.67 19.45 1.62
N ALA A 252 -17.37 19.16 1.58
CA ALA A 252 -16.42 19.87 0.70
C ALA A 252 -16.73 19.71 -0.79
N LEU A 253 -17.47 18.67 -1.17
CA LEU A 253 -17.74 18.30 -2.55
C LEU A 253 -19.16 17.73 -2.69
N ASP A 254 -19.96 18.27 -3.62
CA ASP A 254 -21.17 17.60 -4.14
C ASP A 254 -20.95 17.21 -5.58
N LEU A 255 -21.34 15.98 -5.91
CA LEU A 255 -21.20 15.38 -7.23
C LEU A 255 -22.55 14.92 -7.76
N PRO A 256 -22.77 14.95 -9.08
CA PRO A 256 -23.97 14.41 -9.68
C PRO A 256 -23.96 12.87 -9.63
N GLU A 257 -25.13 12.27 -9.81
CA GLU A 257 -25.29 10.82 -9.85
C GLU A 257 -24.38 10.15 -10.91
N GLY A 258 -23.75 9.03 -10.54
CA GLY A 258 -22.80 8.31 -11.39
C GLY A 258 -21.42 8.98 -11.52
N VAL A 259 -21.10 9.96 -10.68
CA VAL A 259 -19.76 10.53 -10.56
C VAL A 259 -19.26 10.38 -9.13
N LEU A 260 -18.11 9.74 -9.00
CA LEU A 260 -17.41 9.61 -7.73
C LEU A 260 -16.18 10.50 -7.74
N GLY A 261 -15.75 10.95 -6.57
CA GLY A 261 -14.63 11.87 -6.50
C GLY A 261 -14.25 12.25 -5.08
N ASN A 262 -13.08 12.86 -4.97
CA ASN A 262 -12.62 13.50 -3.75
C ASN A 262 -11.87 14.79 -4.09
N ILE A 263 -11.70 15.61 -3.06
CA ILE A 263 -10.98 16.87 -3.16
C ILE A 263 -9.70 16.83 -2.32
N PHE A 264 -8.64 17.32 -2.93
CA PHE A 264 -7.31 17.38 -2.36
C PHE A 264 -6.75 18.80 -2.45
N ARG A 265 -5.76 19.07 -1.61
CA ARG A 265 -4.97 20.29 -1.61
C ARG A 265 -3.54 20.00 -1.99
N GLN A 266 -2.99 20.74 -2.94
CA GLN A 266 -1.59 20.62 -3.34
C GLN A 266 -0.66 21.46 -2.45
N PRO A 267 0.66 21.20 -2.48
CA PRO A 267 1.65 22.05 -1.82
C PRO A 267 1.67 23.51 -2.30
N SER A 268 1.17 23.77 -3.53
CA SER A 268 0.99 25.13 -4.07
C SER A 268 -0.22 25.86 -3.46
N GLU A 269 -0.98 25.20 -2.58
CA GLU A 269 -2.25 25.63 -2.00
C GLU A 269 -3.46 25.57 -2.97
N ASP A 270 -3.25 25.12 -4.21
CA ASP A 270 -4.32 24.84 -5.18
C ASP A 270 -5.17 23.64 -4.75
N TYR A 271 -6.41 23.59 -5.24
CA TYR A 271 -7.31 22.47 -5.04
C TYR A 271 -7.36 21.58 -6.28
N ILE A 272 -7.34 20.26 -6.05
CA ILE A 272 -7.62 19.26 -7.07
C ILE A 272 -8.91 18.56 -6.71
N VAL A 273 -9.83 18.49 -7.65
CA VAL A 273 -10.99 17.61 -7.56
C VAL A 273 -10.75 16.45 -8.51
N ALA A 274 -10.52 15.27 -7.96
CA ALA A 274 -10.44 14.05 -8.75
C ALA A 274 -11.85 13.51 -8.98
N LEU A 275 -12.20 13.28 -10.24
CA LEU A 275 -13.52 12.82 -10.67
C LEU A 275 -13.36 11.56 -11.51
N VAL A 276 -14.20 10.57 -11.25
CA VAL A 276 -14.31 9.34 -12.04
C VAL A 276 -15.78 9.03 -12.27
N SER A 277 -16.11 8.46 -13.42
CA SER A 277 -17.43 7.91 -13.69
C SER A 277 -17.41 6.44 -13.34
N ASP A 278 -18.30 6.00 -12.46
CA ASP A 278 -18.42 4.59 -12.06
C ASP A 278 -19.25 3.76 -13.05
N ASP A 279 -19.92 4.43 -13.99
CA ASP A 279 -20.79 3.88 -15.01
C ASP A 279 -20.17 3.84 -16.42
N ARG A 280 -18.89 4.23 -16.57
CA ARG A 280 -18.23 4.44 -17.88
C ARG A 280 -16.77 4.02 -17.91
N SER A 281 -16.35 3.53 -19.07
CA SER A 281 -14.98 3.19 -19.44
C SER A 281 -14.51 3.97 -20.67
N ILE A 282 -13.21 4.26 -20.77
CA ILE A 282 -12.60 4.78 -22.01
C ILE A 282 -12.68 3.79 -23.19
N PHE A 283 -13.04 2.54 -22.93
CA PHE A 283 -13.22 1.48 -23.94
C PHE A 283 -14.67 1.32 -24.38
N ASP A 284 -15.61 2.01 -23.73
CA ASP A 284 -17.01 2.01 -24.15
C ASP A 284 -17.22 2.91 -25.38
N ASP A 285 -18.19 2.56 -26.23
CA ASP A 285 -18.66 3.43 -27.33
C ASP A 285 -19.66 4.48 -26.81
N LEU A 286 -19.34 5.09 -25.67
CA LEU A 286 -20.16 6.12 -25.04
C LEU A 286 -19.44 7.47 -25.12
N PRO A 287 -20.12 8.56 -25.53
CA PRO A 287 -19.50 9.87 -25.57
C PRO A 287 -19.15 10.34 -24.14
N PRO A 288 -18.03 11.08 -23.95
CA PRO A 288 -17.66 11.63 -22.64
C PRO A 288 -18.78 12.45 -22.02
N ARG A 289 -18.91 12.38 -20.69
CA ARG A 289 -19.86 13.21 -19.94
C ARG A 289 -19.39 14.66 -20.01
N LYS A 290 -20.28 15.57 -20.44
CA LYS A 290 -19.99 17.00 -20.62
C LYS A 290 -20.79 17.83 -19.64
N ASN A 291 -20.31 19.04 -19.36
CA ASN A 291 -20.99 20.02 -18.49
C ASN A 291 -21.37 19.41 -17.14
N VAL A 292 -20.46 18.63 -16.55
CA VAL A 292 -20.63 18.04 -15.23
C VAL A 292 -20.58 19.17 -14.21
N GLU A 293 -21.70 19.42 -13.53
CA GLU A 293 -21.76 20.39 -12.44
C GLU A 293 -21.15 19.78 -11.18
N VAL A 294 -20.20 20.49 -10.58
CA VAL A 294 -19.48 20.07 -9.38
C VAL A 294 -19.52 21.22 -8.39
N VAL A 295 -19.96 20.96 -7.16
CA VAL A 295 -19.98 22.00 -6.12
C VAL A 295 -18.82 21.80 -5.18
N VAL A 296 -17.91 22.78 -5.13
CA VAL A 296 -16.75 22.77 -4.24
C VAL A 296 -16.95 23.78 -3.12
N ARG A 297 -16.79 23.35 -1.87
CA ARG A 297 -16.89 24.20 -0.67
C ARG A 297 -15.57 24.22 0.07
N VAL A 298 -14.84 25.31 -0.10
CA VAL A 298 -13.55 25.55 0.56
C VAL A 298 -13.54 26.91 1.27
N PRO A 299 -12.80 27.08 2.37
CA PRO A 299 -12.84 28.30 3.19
C PRO A 299 -12.47 29.58 2.42
N ASP A 300 -11.68 29.46 1.37
CA ASP A 300 -11.12 30.52 0.55
C ASP A 300 -11.69 30.56 -0.87
N ALA A 301 -12.89 30.00 -1.09
CA ALA A 301 -13.55 29.93 -2.40
C ALA A 301 -13.57 31.27 -3.17
N LYS A 302 -13.72 32.40 -2.44
CA LYS A 302 -13.71 33.75 -3.03
C LYS A 302 -12.37 34.15 -3.68
N LYS A 303 -11.28 33.45 -3.38
CA LYS A 303 -9.94 33.68 -3.97
C LYS A 303 -9.71 32.86 -5.23
N ILE A 304 -10.58 31.88 -5.52
CA ILE A 304 -10.45 31.03 -6.70
C ILE A 304 -10.91 31.83 -7.92
N ALA A 305 -9.98 32.08 -8.83
CA ALA A 305 -10.22 32.90 -10.03
C ALA A 305 -10.29 32.07 -11.32
N LYS A 306 -9.83 30.82 -11.29
CA LYS A 306 -9.70 29.96 -12.46
C LYS A 306 -9.84 28.50 -12.06
N ALA A 307 -10.50 27.72 -12.92
CA ALA A 307 -10.53 26.27 -12.85
C ALA A 307 -10.10 25.69 -14.20
N GLU A 308 -9.40 24.58 -14.15
CA GLU A 308 -8.93 23.83 -15.32
C GLU A 308 -9.30 22.36 -15.18
N THR A 309 -9.39 21.69 -16.32
CA THR A 309 -9.76 20.29 -16.42
C THR A 309 -8.73 19.53 -17.23
N TYR A 310 -8.39 18.35 -16.71
CA TYR A 310 -7.50 17.35 -17.26
C TYR A 310 -8.30 16.04 -17.29
N SER A 311 -8.20 15.26 -18.36
CA SER A 311 -9.08 14.11 -18.57
C SER A 311 -8.40 13.03 -19.40
N SER A 312 -8.78 11.77 -19.16
CA SER A 312 -8.42 10.63 -20.02
C SER A 312 -9.04 10.71 -21.42
N ASP A 313 -10.09 11.51 -21.61
CA ASP A 313 -10.81 11.67 -22.88
C ASP A 313 -10.14 12.65 -23.87
N TYR A 314 -9.20 13.48 -23.41
CA TYR A 314 -8.52 14.46 -24.27
C TYR A 314 -7.13 14.84 -23.75
N LYS A 315 -6.22 15.18 -24.67
CA LYS A 315 -4.87 15.65 -24.31
C LYS A 315 -4.89 17.14 -23.93
N GLY A 316 -4.07 17.50 -22.94
CA GLY A 316 -3.88 18.88 -22.48
C GLY A 316 -4.92 19.34 -21.46
N THR A 317 -5.04 20.66 -21.31
CA THR A 317 -5.92 21.32 -20.33
C THR A 317 -7.06 22.05 -21.03
N LYS A 318 -8.24 22.06 -20.41
CA LYS A 318 -9.39 22.89 -20.81
C LYS A 318 -9.84 23.74 -19.64
N GLN A 319 -10.25 24.98 -19.92
CA GLN A 319 -10.80 25.86 -18.89
C GLN A 319 -12.20 25.39 -18.47
N ALA A 320 -12.42 25.30 -17.16
CA ALA A 320 -13.74 25.11 -16.57
C ALA A 320 -14.36 26.45 -16.18
N THR A 321 -15.69 26.50 -16.20
CA THR A 321 -16.48 27.62 -15.68
C THR A 321 -16.60 27.47 -14.16
N ILE A 322 -16.38 28.56 -13.42
CA ILE A 322 -16.61 28.67 -11.97
C ILE A 322 -17.86 29.49 -11.70
#